data_AF-A0A8J5LNP2-F1
#
_entry.id   AF-A0A8J5LNP2-F1
#
_cell.length_a   1.000
_cell.length_b   1.000
_cell.length_c   1.000
_cell.angle_alpha   90.00
_cell.angle_beta   90.00
_cell.angle_gamma   90.00
#
_symmetry.space_group_name_H-M   'P 1'
#
loop_
_entity.id
_entity.type
_entity.pdbx_description
1 polymer ?
#
loop_
_entity_poly.entity_id
_entity_poly.type
_entity_poly.pdbx_seq_one_letter_code
_entity_poly.pdbx_strand_id
1 'polypeptide(L)'
;MSPSAAANPLLLLIAAALAALTAVKPAAADTISFELHHKFSARVQEWTASRGGGGGGDLPAKGTAEFYAALAQHDRRLHGRLLAPSDNSSAELLAFSPYGNVTARIDSLGSY
;
A
#
# COMPACT_ATOMS: atom_id res chain seq x y z
N MET A 1 67.20 -11.23 13.92
CA MET A 1 66.05 -11.96 14.48
C MET A 1 65.09 -10.95 15.06
N SER A 2 64.03 -10.61 14.33
CA SER A 2 62.99 -9.71 14.84
C SER A 2 62.11 -10.47 15.83
N PRO A 3 61.79 -9.94 17.02
CA PRO A 3 60.93 -10.62 17.96
C PRO A 3 59.51 -10.71 17.36
N SER A 4 59.00 -11.92 17.22
CA SER A 4 57.60 -12.17 16.93
C SER A 4 56.78 -11.65 18.12
N ALA A 5 56.06 -10.55 17.92
CA ALA A 5 55.17 -10.00 18.93
C ALA A 5 54.07 -11.03 19.23
N ALA A 6 54.18 -11.74 20.35
CA ALA A 6 53.13 -12.62 20.82
C ALA A 6 51.89 -11.77 21.10
N ALA A 7 50.79 -12.04 20.41
CA ALA A 7 49.53 -11.34 20.62
C ALA A 7 49.08 -11.53 22.08
N ASN A 8 48.81 -10.42 22.77
CA ASN A 8 48.43 -10.43 24.17
C ASN A 8 47.06 -11.14 24.33
N PRO A 9 46.96 -12.22 25.12
CA PRO A 9 45.75 -13.04 25.23
C PRO A 9 44.53 -12.24 25.69
N LEU A 10 44.73 -11.21 26.50
CA LEU A 10 43.66 -10.30 26.92
C LEU A 10 43.05 -9.55 25.73
N LEU A 11 43.89 -9.12 24.79
CA LEU A 11 43.48 -8.39 23.58
C LEU A 11 42.70 -9.29 22.63
N LEU A 12 43.07 -10.58 22.55
CA LEU A 12 42.33 -11.58 21.80
C LEU A 12 40.95 -11.86 22.41
N LEU A 13 40.85 -11.92 23.74
CA LEU A 13 39.57 -12.09 24.44
C LEU A 13 38.64 -10.89 24.25
N ILE A 14 39.19 -9.67 24.32
CA ILE A 14 38.42 -8.45 24.07
C ILE A 14 37.92 -8.41 22.61
N ALA A 15 38.78 -8.74 21.64
CA ALA A 15 38.41 -8.80 20.24
C ALA A 15 37.33 -9.87 19.97
N ALA A 16 37.44 -11.04 20.60
CA ALA A 16 36.46 -12.11 20.49
C ALA A 16 35.11 -11.72 21.12
N ALA A 17 35.11 -11.07 22.28
CA ALA A 17 33.90 -10.58 22.93
C ALA A 17 33.19 -9.50 22.10
N LEU A 18 33.96 -8.60 21.48
CA LEU A 18 33.42 -7.54 20.62
C LEU A 18 32.84 -8.11 19.31
N ALA A 19 33.50 -9.12 18.73
CA ALA A 19 32.99 -9.84 17.56
C ALA A 19 31.71 -10.64 17.87
N ALA A 20 31.61 -11.23 19.07
CA ALA A 20 30.40 -11.92 19.50
C ALA A 20 29.23 -10.96 19.70
N LEU A 21 29.49 -9.72 20.16
CA LEU A 21 28.45 -8.70 20.37
C LEU A 21 27.84 -8.19 19.05
N THR A 22 28.60 -8.22 17.95
CA THR A 22 28.13 -7.78 16.62
C THR A 22 27.56 -8.91 15.77
N ALA A 23 27.66 -10.16 16.22
CA ALA A 23 27.18 -11.34 15.51
C ALA A 23 25.66 -11.56 15.60
N VAL A 24 24.91 -10.64 16.23
CA VAL A 24 23.44 -10.66 16.19
C VAL A 24 23.00 -10.32 14.76
N LYS A 25 22.68 -11.36 14.00
CA LYS A 25 22.06 -11.20 12.68
C LYS A 25 20.73 -10.46 12.89
N PRO A 26 20.51 -9.29 12.26
CA PRO A 26 19.21 -8.65 12.35
C PRO A 26 18.16 -9.64 11.83
N ALA A 27 17.15 -9.93 12.66
CA ALA A 27 16.00 -10.67 12.21
C ALA A 27 15.39 -9.90 11.03
N ALA A 28 15.07 -10.60 9.94
CA ALA A 28 14.37 -9.99 8.83
C ALA A 28 13.10 -9.33 9.39
N ALA A 29 12.93 -8.03 9.17
CA ALA A 29 11.72 -7.34 9.56
C ALA A 29 10.57 -7.94 8.74
N ASP A 30 9.67 -8.67 9.40
CA ASP A 30 8.46 -9.16 8.75
C ASP A 30 7.67 -7.96 8.24
N THR A 31 7.61 -7.83 6.93
CA THR A 31 6.98 -6.68 6.27
C THR A 31 5.47 -6.94 6.22
N ILE A 32 4.69 -6.15 6.95
CA ILE A 32 3.23 -6.21 6.89
C ILE A 32 2.76 -5.43 5.66
N SER A 33 2.23 -6.13 4.66
CA SER A 33 1.62 -5.52 3.47
C SER A 33 0.09 -5.61 3.53
N PHE A 34 -0.59 -4.56 3.10
CA PHE A 34 -2.06 -4.56 2.93
C PHE A 34 -2.43 -4.33 1.47
N GLU A 35 -3.47 -5.02 1.02
CA GLU A 35 -4.06 -4.82 -0.30
C GLU A 35 -5.45 -4.20 -0.13
N LEU A 36 -5.61 -2.96 -0.57
CA LEU A 36 -6.86 -2.23 -0.45
C LEU A 36 -7.69 -2.39 -1.73
N HIS A 37 -8.95 -2.81 -1.55
CA HIS A 37 -9.90 -3.03 -2.64
C HIS A 37 -11.14 -2.15 -2.42
N HIS A 38 -11.61 -1.44 -3.45
CA HIS A 38 -12.87 -0.70 -3.36
C HIS A 38 -14.07 -1.65 -3.33
N LYS A 39 -15.21 -1.21 -2.75
CA LYS A 39 -16.43 -2.02 -2.57
C LYS A 39 -16.90 -2.75 -3.84
N PHE A 40 -16.69 -2.14 -5.00
CA PHE A 40 -17.14 -2.65 -6.30
C PHE A 40 -16.05 -3.43 -7.06
N SER A 41 -14.90 -3.68 -6.44
CA SER A 41 -13.85 -4.52 -7.01
C SER A 41 -14.33 -5.97 -7.12
N ALA A 42 -13.82 -6.71 -8.12
CA ALA A 42 -14.18 -8.11 -8.29
C ALA A 42 -13.92 -8.94 -7.02
N ARG A 43 -12.78 -8.72 -6.36
CA ARG A 43 -12.42 -9.42 -5.12
C ARG A 43 -13.42 -9.17 -3.99
N VAL A 44 -13.88 -7.93 -3.79
CA VAL A 44 -14.86 -7.64 -2.74
C VAL A 44 -16.23 -8.22 -3.11
N GLN A 45 -16.60 -8.20 -4.40
CA GLN A 45 -17.85 -8.79 -4.85
C GLN A 45 -17.89 -10.30 -4.64
N GLU A 46 -16.83 -11.01 -5.02
CA GLU A 46 -16.68 -12.45 -4.79
C GLU A 46 -16.73 -12.79 -3.30
N TRP A 47 -16.01 -12.05 -2.46
CA TRP A 47 -16.00 -12.25 -1.01
C TRP A 47 -17.38 -12.00 -0.38
N THR A 48 -18.12 -11.02 -0.89
CA THR A 48 -19.45 -10.68 -0.39
C THR A 48 -20.47 -11.75 -0.78
N ALA A 49 -20.42 -12.20 -2.05
CA ALA A 49 -21.24 -13.29 -2.57
C ALA A 49 -20.99 -14.61 -1.82
N SER A 50 -19.74 -14.95 -1.54
CA SER A 50 -19.38 -16.19 -0.82
C SER A 50 -19.88 -16.24 0.62
N ARG A 51 -20.28 -15.08 1.20
CA ARG A 51 -20.77 -14.97 2.58
C ARG A 51 -22.28 -14.80 2.67
N GLY A 52 -23.00 -14.98 1.56
CA GLY A 52 -24.46 -14.80 1.50
C GLY A 52 -24.89 -13.34 1.70
N GLY A 53 -23.94 -12.39 1.65
CA GLY A 53 -24.23 -10.97 1.73
C GLY A 53 -24.63 -10.44 0.36
N GLY A 54 -25.81 -9.83 0.25
CA GLY A 54 -26.25 -9.07 -0.94
C GLY A 54 -25.57 -7.71 -1.09
N GLY A 55 -24.33 -7.55 -0.59
CA GLY A 55 -23.63 -6.26 -0.56
C GLY A 55 -23.22 -5.72 -1.93
N GLY A 56 -23.39 -6.53 -2.97
CA GLY A 56 -23.25 -6.19 -4.38
C GLY A 56 -24.53 -6.47 -5.17
N GLY A 57 -25.71 -6.19 -4.61
CA GLY A 57 -26.98 -6.43 -5.29
C GLY A 57 -26.92 -6.01 -6.76
N ASP A 58 -27.19 -6.97 -7.65
CA ASP A 58 -27.21 -6.87 -9.12
C ASP A 58 -26.49 -5.64 -9.68
N LEU A 59 -25.18 -5.52 -9.39
CA LEU A 59 -24.41 -4.53 -10.12
C LEU A 59 -24.47 -4.92 -11.60
N PRO A 60 -24.80 -3.98 -12.50
CA PRO A 60 -24.81 -4.27 -13.92
C PRO A 60 -23.47 -4.85 -14.36
N ALA A 61 -23.47 -5.59 -15.47
CA ALA A 61 -22.25 -6.21 -15.96
C ALA A 61 -21.10 -5.19 -16.09
N LYS A 62 -19.92 -5.55 -15.59
CA LYS A 62 -18.77 -4.63 -15.59
C LYS A 62 -18.45 -4.20 -17.03
N GLY A 63 -18.25 -2.90 -17.21
CA GLY A 63 -17.94 -2.31 -18.52
C GLY A 63 -19.17 -1.83 -19.30
N THR A 64 -20.39 -2.07 -18.81
CA THR A 64 -21.58 -1.46 -19.40
C THR A 64 -21.80 -0.03 -18.90
N ALA A 65 -22.59 0.76 -19.63
CA ALA A 65 -22.91 2.14 -19.24
C ALA A 65 -23.64 2.18 -17.88
N GLU A 66 -24.50 1.19 -17.62
CA GLU A 66 -25.28 1.04 -16.40
C GLU A 66 -24.38 0.78 -15.19
N PHE A 67 -23.30 0.00 -15.37
CA PHE A 67 -22.32 -0.23 -14.31
C PHE A 67 -21.66 1.08 -13.88
N TYR A 68 -21.20 1.88 -14.84
CA TYR A 68 -20.58 3.18 -14.54
C TYR A 68 -21.60 4.18 -13.99
N ALA A 69 -22.85 4.16 -14.46
CA ALA A 69 -23.93 4.98 -13.90
C ALA A 69 -24.23 4.64 -12.44
N ALA A 70 -24.26 3.34 -12.09
CA ALA A 70 -24.47 2.89 -10.71
C ALA A 70 -23.32 3.36 -9.79
N LEU A 71 -22.07 3.29 -10.27
CA LEU A 71 -20.90 3.80 -9.54
C LEU A 71 -21.00 5.32 -9.31
N ALA A 72 -21.32 6.07 -10.37
CA ALA A 72 -21.45 7.52 -10.30
C ALA A 72 -22.60 7.97 -9.37
N GLN A 73 -23.72 7.24 -9.38
CA GLN A 73 -24.85 7.52 -8.51
C GLN A 73 -24.51 7.26 -7.04
N HIS A 74 -23.80 6.17 -6.75
CA HIS A 74 -23.37 5.85 -5.39
C HIS A 74 -22.41 6.92 -4.85
N ASP A 75 -21.42 7.31 -5.65
CA ASP A 75 -20.45 8.32 -5.27
C ASP A 75 -21.10 9.69 -5.01
N ARG A 76 -22.07 10.07 -5.85
CA ARG A 76 -22.88 11.28 -5.65
C ARG A 76 -23.68 11.25 -4.35
N ARG A 77 -24.26 10.09 -4.00
CA ARG A 77 -25.04 9.94 -2.75
C ARG A 77 -24.17 10.05 -1.51
N LEU A 78 -22.94 9.49 -1.53
CA LEU A 78 -22.06 9.48 -0.36
C LEU A 78 -21.21 10.74 -0.22
N HIS A 79 -20.73 11.30 -1.34
CA HIS A 79 -19.73 12.37 -1.33
C HIS A 79 -20.23 13.66 -2.02
N GLY A 80 -21.45 13.68 -2.55
CA GLY A 80 -22.03 14.85 -3.23
C GLY A 80 -21.38 15.19 -4.58
N ARG A 81 -20.45 14.35 -5.08
CA ARG A 81 -19.71 14.63 -6.30
C ARG A 81 -20.53 14.32 -7.55
N LEU A 82 -20.46 15.22 -8.52
CA LEU A 82 -21.04 15.04 -9.85
C LEU A 82 -20.00 14.46 -10.80
N LEU A 83 -20.45 13.75 -11.84
CA LEU A 83 -19.58 13.44 -12.97
C LEU A 83 -19.21 14.75 -13.67
N ALA A 84 -18.00 14.85 -14.19
CA ALA A 84 -17.65 15.97 -15.04
C ALA A 84 -18.63 16.04 -16.22
N PRO A 85 -19.13 17.24 -16.53
CA PRO A 85 -20.10 17.39 -17.58
C PRO A 85 -19.42 17.13 -18.94
N SER A 86 -20.17 16.54 -19.87
CA SER A 86 -19.67 16.01 -21.15
C SER A 86 -19.48 17.10 -22.22
N ASP A 87 -19.85 18.33 -21.92
CA ASP A 87 -19.57 19.50 -22.73
C ASP A 87 -18.13 19.97 -22.45
N ASN A 88 -17.35 20.11 -23.52
CA ASN A 88 -15.98 20.65 -23.52
C ASN A 88 -15.91 22.14 -23.09
N SER A 89 -16.95 22.67 -22.44
CA SER A 89 -17.19 24.10 -22.21
C SER A 89 -16.90 24.55 -20.79
N SER A 90 -16.55 23.64 -19.88
CA SER A 90 -16.13 23.99 -18.54
C SER A 90 -14.82 23.28 -18.21
N ALA A 91 -13.77 24.08 -18.02
CA ALA A 91 -12.51 23.70 -17.39
C ALA A 91 -12.67 23.30 -15.91
N GLU A 92 -13.89 22.96 -15.49
CA GLU A 92 -14.25 22.15 -14.33
C GLU A 92 -14.25 20.65 -14.71
N LEU A 93 -13.64 20.30 -15.84
CA LEU A 93 -13.08 18.98 -16.11
C LEU A 93 -12.35 18.52 -14.85
N LEU A 94 -12.77 17.37 -14.31
CA LEU A 94 -12.08 16.56 -13.29
C LEU A 94 -10.67 17.08 -13.08
N ALA A 95 -10.51 18.02 -12.15
CA ALA A 95 -9.20 18.54 -11.83
C ALA A 95 -8.51 17.42 -11.06
N PHE A 96 -8.01 16.42 -11.78
CA PHE A 96 -6.74 15.83 -11.42
C PHE A 96 -5.86 17.03 -11.13
N SER A 97 -5.44 17.16 -9.87
CA SER A 97 -4.51 18.21 -9.45
C SER A 97 -3.53 18.45 -10.59
N PRO A 98 -3.25 19.69 -11.01
CA PRO A 98 -2.27 19.97 -12.06
C PRO A 98 -0.88 19.38 -11.75
N TYR A 99 -0.66 18.93 -10.50
CA TYR A 99 0.53 18.23 -10.03
C TYR A 99 0.41 16.70 -10.00
N GLY A 100 -0.63 16.13 -10.60
CA GLY A 100 -0.90 14.69 -10.61
C GLY A 100 -1.40 14.17 -9.26
N ASN A 101 -1.89 12.93 -9.29
CA ASN A 101 -2.18 12.09 -8.15
C ASN A 101 -0.92 11.94 -7.30
N VAL A 102 -0.81 12.74 -6.24
CA VAL A 102 0.31 12.71 -5.30
C VAL A 102 0.31 11.35 -4.62
N THR A 103 1.25 10.50 -5.01
CA THR A 103 1.56 9.29 -4.24
C THR A 103 2.29 9.74 -2.99
N ALA A 104 1.61 9.75 -1.85
CA ALA A 104 2.23 10.03 -0.58
C ALA A 104 2.97 8.77 -0.10
N ARG A 105 4.30 8.88 0.06
CA ARG A 105 5.08 7.88 0.78
C ARG A 105 4.91 8.16 2.28
N ILE A 106 4.33 7.19 2.99
CA ILE A 106 4.15 7.29 4.45
C ILE A 106 5.30 6.53 5.10
N ASP A 107 6.37 7.25 5.41
CA ASP A 107 7.59 6.68 6.02
C ASP A 107 7.35 6.07 7.41
N SER A 108 6.25 6.43 8.08
CA SER A 108 5.90 5.88 9.39
C SER A 108 5.34 4.46 9.35
N LEU A 109 5.02 3.91 8.18
CA LEU A 109 4.50 2.55 8.04
C LEU A 109 5.60 1.48 7.88
N GLY A 110 6.87 1.89 7.87
CA GLY A 110 8.01 0.97 7.86
C GLY A 110 9.23 1.59 7.20
N SER A 111 10.35 1.57 7.92
CA SER A 111 11.67 1.92 7.41
C SER A 111 12.29 0.72 6.70
N TYR A 112 12.57 0.86 5.40
CA TYR A 112 13.39 -0.09 4.62
C TYR A 112 14.83 -0.15 5.13
#